data_AF-A0AAU6T7B2-F1
#
_entry.id   AF-A0AAU6T7B2-F1
#
_cell.length_a   1.000
_cell.length_b   1.000
_cell.length_c   1.000
_cell.angle_alpha   90.00
_cell.angle_beta   90.00
_cell.angle_gamma   90.00
#
_symmetry.space_group_name_H-M   'P 1'
#
loop_
_entity.id
_entity.type
_entity.pdbx_description
1 polymer ?
#
loop_
_entity_poly.entity_id
_entity_poly.type
_entity_poly.pdbx_seq_one_letter_code
_entity_poly.pdbx_strand_id
1 'polypeptide(L)'
;MSNIVWHKHAVDKQSRAELKGQKPLVIWFTGLSGAGKSTLAGALEQALAAQGKHTYLLDGDNVRHGLCGDLGFDDAARQENIRRVGEVAKLMVDAGLIVLTAFISPFRAERALVRSLLGEGEFVEVFVDAPLAICEERDPKGLYKKARAGEITNFTGIDSAYEAPEQPEIHLLNAGKPVAALVEELLTALRQGNYL
;
A
#
# COMPACT_ATOMS: atom_id res chain seq x y z
N MET A 1 0.21 -24.93 16.48
CA MET A 1 1.57 -24.62 15.97
C MET A 1 2.49 -24.55 17.19
N SER A 2 3.34 -25.55 17.46
CA SER A 2 4.10 -25.58 18.73
C SER A 2 5.54 -26.09 18.64
N ASN A 3 6.11 -26.24 17.45
CA ASN A 3 7.50 -26.72 17.27
C ASN A 3 8.36 -25.79 16.38
N ILE A 4 8.02 -24.51 16.29
CA ILE A 4 8.77 -23.54 15.48
C ILE A 4 9.40 -22.52 16.41
N VAL A 5 10.73 -22.37 16.32
CA VAL A 5 11.51 -21.38 17.07
C VAL A 5 12.09 -20.39 16.08
N TRP A 6 12.00 -19.10 16.38
CA TRP A 6 12.62 -18.07 15.53
C TRP A 6 14.15 -18.20 15.60
N HIS A 7 14.78 -18.45 14.46
CA HIS A 7 16.24 -18.50 14.37
C HIS A 7 16.79 -17.08 14.29
N LYS A 8 17.55 -16.67 15.31
CA LYS A 8 18.25 -15.38 15.30
C LYS A 8 19.51 -15.50 14.44
N HIS A 9 19.66 -14.58 13.49
CA HIS A 9 20.85 -14.45 12.67
C HIS A 9 21.74 -13.31 13.19
N ALA A 10 23.06 -13.37 12.93
CA ALA A 10 24.01 -12.34 13.34
C ALA A 10 23.80 -10.99 12.62
N VAL A 11 23.32 -11.04 11.37
CA VAL A 11 22.91 -9.83 10.64
C VAL A 11 21.45 -9.57 10.92
N ASP A 12 21.17 -8.50 11.64
CA ASP A 12 19.83 -8.08 12.01
C ASP A 12 19.32 -6.92 11.13
N LYS A 13 18.11 -6.46 11.43
CA LYS A 13 17.45 -5.37 10.74
C LYS A 13 18.23 -4.07 10.83
N GLN A 14 18.76 -3.76 12.01
CA GLN A 14 19.53 -2.53 12.25
C GLN A 14 20.79 -2.51 11.37
N SER A 15 21.53 -3.62 11.34
CA SER A 15 22.71 -3.76 10.48
C SER A 15 22.37 -3.52 9.01
N ARG A 16 21.23 -4.05 8.52
CA ARG A 16 20.79 -3.84 7.13
C ARG A 16 20.35 -2.40 6.84
N ALA A 17 19.68 -1.76 7.80
CA ALA A 17 19.27 -0.36 7.70
C ALA A 17 20.49 0.58 7.65
N GLU A 18 21.48 0.36 8.52
CA GLU A 18 22.73 1.11 8.56
C GLU A 18 23.53 0.97 7.25
N LEU A 19 23.66 -0.25 6.72
CA LEU A 19 24.33 -0.51 5.44
C LEU A 19 23.68 0.23 4.27
N LYS A 20 22.37 0.47 4.33
CA LYS A 20 21.61 1.18 3.29
C LYS A 20 21.49 2.68 3.55
N GLY A 21 21.92 3.17 4.71
CA GLY A 21 21.76 4.57 5.10
C GLY A 21 20.29 5.05 5.09
N GLN A 22 19.34 4.18 5.43
CA GLN A 22 17.91 4.50 5.39
C GLN A 22 17.13 3.85 6.53
N LYS A 23 16.03 4.48 6.93
CA LYS A 23 15.02 3.86 7.79
C LYS A 23 14.14 2.96 6.92
N PRO A 24 14.04 1.64 7.18
CA PRO A 24 13.10 0.80 6.48
C PRO A 24 11.69 1.00 7.02
N LEU A 25 10.71 1.10 6.11
CA LEU A 25 9.30 1.26 6.45
C LEU A 25 8.40 0.77 5.30
N VAL A 26 7.12 0.62 5.59
CA VAL A 26 6.06 0.44 4.60
C VAL A 26 5.31 1.75 4.42
N ILE A 27 5.24 2.24 3.18
CA ILE A 27 4.34 3.31 2.76
C ILE A 27 3.11 2.62 2.14
N TRP A 28 2.02 2.60 2.90
CA TRP A 28 0.81 1.85 2.58
C TRP A 28 -0.26 2.73 1.96
N PHE A 29 -0.41 2.68 0.64
CA PHE A 29 -1.44 3.45 -0.05
C PHE A 29 -2.78 2.69 0.01
N THR A 30 -3.83 3.39 0.48
CA THR A 30 -5.22 2.91 0.49
C THR A 30 -6.14 3.95 -0.12
N GLY A 31 -7.28 3.51 -0.68
CA GLY A 31 -8.17 4.35 -1.47
C GLY A 31 -9.00 3.55 -2.47
N LEU A 32 -10.05 4.17 -3.01
CA LEU A 32 -10.90 3.57 -4.04
C LEU A 32 -10.12 3.17 -5.30
N SER A 33 -10.67 2.25 -6.10
CA SER A 33 -10.17 2.01 -7.46
C SER A 33 -10.19 3.34 -8.24
N GLY A 34 -9.22 3.60 -9.12
CA GLY A 34 -9.15 4.89 -9.83
C GLY A 34 -8.74 6.12 -9.00
N ALA A 35 -8.54 5.99 -7.68
CA ALA A 35 -8.08 7.10 -6.82
C ALA A 35 -6.64 7.56 -7.11
N GLY A 36 -5.85 6.76 -7.84
CA GLY A 36 -4.48 7.13 -8.27
C GLY A 36 -3.34 6.52 -7.44
N LYS A 37 -3.62 5.49 -6.61
CA LYS A 37 -2.62 4.81 -5.76
C LYS A 37 -1.38 4.35 -6.52
N SER A 38 -1.53 3.50 -7.55
CA SER A 38 -0.38 2.96 -8.30
C SER A 38 0.41 4.05 -9.02
N THR A 39 -0.26 5.10 -9.51
CA THR A 39 0.39 6.26 -10.13
C THR A 39 1.24 7.03 -9.12
N LEU A 40 0.70 7.32 -7.92
CA LEU A 40 1.42 8.04 -6.87
C LEU A 40 2.55 7.19 -6.28
N ALA A 41 2.30 5.91 -6.03
CA ALA A 41 3.30 4.99 -5.51
C ALA A 41 4.48 4.83 -6.48
N GLY A 42 4.22 4.65 -7.78
CA GLY A 42 5.26 4.57 -8.79
C GLY A 42 6.05 5.88 -8.96
N ALA A 43 5.38 7.03 -8.94
CA ALA A 43 6.06 8.32 -9.03
C ALA A 43 6.90 8.63 -7.77
N LEU A 44 6.40 8.28 -6.58
CA LEU A 44 7.16 8.38 -5.34
C LEU A 44 8.37 7.43 -5.36
N GLU A 45 8.21 6.20 -5.83
CA GLU A 45 9.30 5.23 -5.97
C GLU A 45 10.41 5.79 -6.87
N GLN A 46 10.07 6.37 -8.03
CA GLN A 46 11.03 7.03 -8.92
C GLN A 46 11.79 8.16 -8.21
N ALA A 47 11.08 9.02 -7.47
CA ALA A 47 11.69 10.14 -6.75
C ALA A 47 12.63 9.67 -5.64
N LEU A 48 12.28 8.60 -4.92
CA LEU A 48 13.13 8.01 -3.87
C LEU A 48 14.34 7.29 -4.46
N ALA A 49 14.16 6.52 -5.53
CA ALA A 49 15.24 5.83 -6.21
C ALA A 49 16.27 6.82 -6.79
N ALA A 50 15.81 7.95 -7.34
CA ALA A 50 16.69 9.04 -7.80
C ALA A 50 17.53 9.66 -6.68
N GLN A 51 17.11 9.52 -5.41
CA GLN A 51 17.85 9.94 -4.22
C GLN A 51 18.74 8.82 -3.64
N GLY A 52 18.89 7.70 -4.36
CA GLY A 52 19.70 6.55 -3.92
C GLY A 52 19.04 5.68 -2.85
N LYS A 53 17.76 5.89 -2.55
CA LYS A 53 17.03 5.04 -1.58
C LYS A 53 16.73 3.68 -2.21
N HIS A 54 16.79 2.64 -1.40
CA HIS A 54 16.45 1.27 -1.79
C HIS A 54 14.97 1.00 -1.56
N THR A 55 14.20 0.93 -2.65
CA THR A 55 12.75 0.78 -2.63
C THR A 55 12.29 -0.51 -3.29
N TYR A 56 11.03 -0.89 -3.02
CA TYR A 56 10.30 -1.86 -3.84
C TYR A 56 8.79 -1.60 -3.78
N LEU A 57 8.12 -1.56 -4.93
CA LEU A 57 6.66 -1.40 -5.04
C LEU A 57 5.92 -2.75 -5.17
N LEU A 58 5.09 -3.07 -4.17
CA LEU A 58 4.12 -4.16 -4.22
C LEU A 58 2.77 -3.62 -4.75
N ASP A 59 2.42 -3.96 -5.99
CA ASP A 59 1.12 -3.62 -6.58
C ASP A 59 0.14 -4.80 -6.50
N GLY A 60 -1.14 -4.49 -6.25
CA GLY A 60 -2.19 -5.49 -6.08
C GLY A 60 -2.44 -6.38 -7.28
N ASP A 61 -2.27 -5.86 -8.50
CA ASP A 61 -2.41 -6.68 -9.70
C ASP A 61 -1.17 -7.57 -9.89
N ASN A 62 0.02 -7.03 -9.64
CA ASN A 62 1.28 -7.76 -9.81
C ASN A 62 1.37 -8.98 -8.88
N VAL A 63 1.02 -8.84 -7.60
CA VAL A 63 1.08 -9.97 -6.66
C VAL A 63 0.07 -11.07 -7.01
N ARG A 64 -1.04 -10.73 -7.68
CA ARG A 64 -2.04 -11.69 -8.16
C ARG A 64 -1.59 -12.47 -9.39
N HIS A 65 -0.48 -12.11 -10.03
CA HIS A 65 0.16 -12.96 -11.04
C HIS A 65 1.08 -14.03 -10.45
N GLY A 66 1.34 -14.00 -9.14
CA GLY A 66 2.26 -14.93 -8.46
C GLY A 66 1.79 -15.30 -7.06
N LEU A 67 2.33 -14.63 -6.04
CA LEU A 67 2.10 -14.92 -4.61
C LEU A 67 0.62 -15.10 -4.22
N CYS A 68 -0.27 -14.34 -4.85
CA CYS A 68 -1.70 -14.33 -4.58
C CYS A 68 -2.53 -14.80 -5.79
N GLY A 69 -1.93 -15.52 -6.74
CA GLY A 69 -2.62 -15.97 -7.96
C GLY A 69 -3.66 -17.07 -7.75
N ASP A 70 -3.62 -17.73 -6.59
CA ASP A 70 -4.64 -18.66 -6.12
C ASP A 70 -5.87 -17.99 -5.52
N LEU A 71 -5.82 -16.68 -5.24
CA LEU A 71 -6.88 -15.96 -4.52
C LEU A 71 -7.91 -15.34 -5.47
N GLY A 72 -9.18 -15.60 -5.18
CA GLY A 72 -10.31 -14.93 -5.82
C GLY A 72 -10.50 -13.46 -5.38
N PHE A 73 -11.73 -12.97 -5.53
CA PHE A 73 -12.12 -11.59 -5.20
C PHE A 73 -13.26 -11.49 -4.19
N ASP A 74 -13.64 -12.59 -3.55
CA ASP A 74 -14.50 -12.55 -2.35
C ASP A 74 -13.77 -11.93 -1.15
N ASP A 75 -14.50 -11.66 -0.07
CA ASP A 75 -13.94 -10.98 1.10
C ASP A 75 -12.84 -11.79 1.79
N ALA A 76 -13.00 -13.10 1.93
CA ALA A 76 -11.98 -13.97 2.54
C ALA A 76 -10.68 -13.97 1.72
N ALA A 77 -10.78 -14.05 0.39
CA ALA A 77 -9.64 -13.97 -0.52
C ALA A 77 -8.97 -12.58 -0.47
N ARG A 78 -9.75 -11.50 -0.31
CA ARG A 78 -9.20 -10.14 -0.12
C ARG A 78 -8.45 -10.02 1.20
N GLN A 79 -9.01 -10.56 2.28
CA GLN A 79 -8.37 -10.60 3.60
C GLN A 79 -7.03 -11.34 3.54
N GLU A 80 -7.03 -12.54 2.96
CA GLU A 80 -5.82 -13.34 2.81
C GLU A 80 -4.80 -12.65 1.90
N ASN A 81 -5.24 -11.99 0.83
CA ASN A 81 -4.36 -11.21 -0.03
C ASN A 81 -3.64 -10.10 0.75
N ILE A 82 -4.37 -9.31 1.55
CA ILE A 82 -3.76 -8.25 2.38
C ILE A 82 -2.85 -8.84 3.45
N ARG A 83 -3.24 -9.96 4.08
CA ARG A 83 -2.40 -10.66 5.07
C ARG A 83 -1.07 -11.12 4.46
N ARG A 84 -1.09 -11.79 3.29
CA ARG A 84 0.13 -12.26 2.59
C ARG A 84 1.04 -11.09 2.23
N VAL A 85 0.48 -10.03 1.67
CA VAL A 85 1.23 -8.83 1.29
C VAL A 85 1.83 -8.16 2.53
N GLY A 86 1.10 -8.07 3.64
CA GLY A 86 1.60 -7.53 4.90
C GLY A 86 2.84 -8.28 5.41
N GLU A 87 2.81 -9.62 5.40
CA GLU A 87 3.95 -10.43 5.79
C GLU A 87 5.15 -10.28 4.84
N VAL A 88 4.92 -10.18 3.53
CA VAL A 88 6.00 -9.90 2.57
C VAL A 88 6.59 -8.51 2.80
N ALA A 89 5.75 -7.49 2.99
CA ALA A 89 6.20 -6.13 3.28
C ALA A 89 7.03 -6.10 4.58
N LYS A 90 6.62 -6.84 5.61
CA LYS A 90 7.38 -7.01 6.86
C LYS A 90 8.76 -7.62 6.61
N LEU A 91 8.86 -8.69 5.82
CA LEU A 91 10.15 -9.31 5.47
C LEU A 91 11.06 -8.33 4.70
N MET A 92 10.50 -7.52 3.81
CA MET A 92 11.25 -6.54 3.03
C MET A 92 11.72 -5.35 3.88
N VAL A 93 10.89 -4.90 4.84
CA VAL A 93 11.30 -3.93 5.86
C VAL A 93 12.39 -4.51 6.76
N ASP A 94 12.27 -5.76 7.19
CA ASP A 94 13.34 -6.46 7.91
C ASP A 94 14.63 -6.52 7.10
N ALA A 95 14.54 -6.64 5.76
CA ALA A 95 15.68 -6.58 4.83
C ALA A 95 16.26 -5.16 4.61
N GLY A 96 15.71 -4.13 5.27
CA GLY A 96 16.21 -2.76 5.20
C GLY A 96 15.62 -1.91 4.07
N LEU A 97 14.54 -2.34 3.40
CA LEU A 97 13.94 -1.62 2.27
C LEU A 97 12.85 -0.61 2.70
N ILE A 98 12.62 0.40 1.86
CA ILE A 98 11.40 1.22 1.87
C ILE A 98 10.40 0.55 0.93
N VAL A 99 9.36 -0.05 1.48
CA VAL A 99 8.36 -0.79 0.71
C VAL A 99 7.21 0.14 0.39
N LEU A 100 6.85 0.29 -0.87
CA LEU A 100 5.63 0.98 -1.28
C LEU A 100 4.58 -0.07 -1.61
N THR A 101 3.32 0.19 -1.28
CA THR A 101 2.23 -0.74 -1.61
C THR A 101 1.06 -0.01 -2.26
N ALA A 102 0.45 -0.58 -3.30
CA ALA A 102 -0.68 0.03 -4.00
C ALA A 102 -1.89 -0.92 -4.01
N PHE A 103 -2.62 -0.98 -2.89
CA PHE A 103 -3.77 -1.86 -2.71
C PHE A 103 -5.03 -1.06 -2.41
N ILE A 104 -6.20 -1.54 -2.84
CA ILE A 104 -7.47 -0.93 -2.38
C ILE A 104 -7.56 -1.03 -0.86
N SER A 105 -7.23 -2.22 -0.31
CA SER A 105 -7.23 -2.51 1.14
C SER A 105 -8.46 -1.92 1.85
N PRO A 106 -9.69 -2.30 1.43
CA PRO A 106 -10.90 -1.52 1.72
C PRO A 106 -11.28 -1.50 3.20
N PHE A 107 -10.90 -2.52 3.96
CA PHE A 107 -11.33 -2.72 5.33
C PHE A 107 -10.25 -2.27 6.31
N ARG A 108 -10.66 -1.54 7.37
CA ARG A 108 -9.75 -0.97 8.37
C ARG A 108 -9.06 -2.05 9.20
N ALA A 109 -9.76 -3.12 9.53
CA ALA A 109 -9.24 -4.18 10.39
C ALA A 109 -7.98 -4.84 9.79
N GLU A 110 -7.95 -5.01 8.47
CA GLU A 110 -6.89 -5.64 7.71
C GLU A 110 -5.69 -4.68 7.60
N ARG A 111 -5.93 -3.38 7.42
CA ARG A 111 -4.87 -2.37 7.47
C ARG A 111 -4.26 -2.27 8.88
N ALA A 112 -5.09 -2.34 9.92
CA ALA A 112 -4.65 -2.38 11.31
C ALA A 112 -3.86 -3.66 11.64
N LEU A 113 -4.27 -4.80 11.08
CA LEU A 113 -3.51 -6.05 11.17
C LEU A 113 -2.11 -5.85 10.58
N VAL A 114 -1.98 -5.35 9.35
CA VAL A 114 -0.67 -5.12 8.72
C VAL A 114 0.17 -4.14 9.53
N ARG A 115 -0.41 -3.03 10.01
CA ARG A 115 0.26 -2.09 10.90
C ARG A 115 0.83 -2.77 12.14
N SER A 116 0.08 -3.70 12.75
CA SER A 116 0.52 -4.45 13.95
C SER A 116 1.67 -5.44 13.70
N LEU A 117 1.96 -5.79 12.44
CA LEU A 117 3.06 -6.67 12.08
C LEU A 117 4.43 -5.96 12.10
N LEU A 118 4.43 -4.62 12.09
CA LEU A 118 5.58 -3.76 11.91
C LEU A 118 5.93 -3.03 13.21
N GLY A 119 7.16 -2.55 13.33
CA GLY A 119 7.60 -1.75 14.46
C GLY A 119 6.96 -0.36 14.48
N GLU A 120 7.04 0.31 15.62
CA GLU A 120 6.57 1.69 15.76
C GLU A 120 7.25 2.61 14.73
N GLY A 121 6.44 3.39 14.01
CA GLY A 121 6.94 4.30 12.97
C GLY A 121 7.46 3.63 11.70
N GLU A 122 7.16 2.34 11.49
CA GLU A 122 7.53 1.58 10.28
C GLU A 122 6.35 1.32 9.33
N PHE A 123 5.16 1.78 9.68
CA PHE A 123 3.98 1.74 8.82
C PHE A 123 3.41 3.16 8.68
N VAL A 124 3.34 3.64 7.45
CA VAL A 124 2.80 4.96 7.08
C VAL A 124 1.60 4.74 6.19
N GLU A 125 0.41 4.93 6.72
CA GLU A 125 -0.85 4.83 5.98
C GLU A 125 -1.08 6.12 5.19
N VAL A 126 -1.09 5.98 3.87
CA VAL A 126 -1.38 7.05 2.92
C VAL A 126 -2.79 6.86 2.40
N PHE A 127 -3.72 7.69 2.88
CA PHE A 127 -5.07 7.73 2.32
C PHE A 127 -5.09 8.58 1.05
N VAL A 128 -5.23 7.92 -0.10
CA VAL A 128 -5.47 8.57 -1.39
C VAL A 128 -6.96 8.77 -1.56
N ASP A 129 -7.42 9.95 -1.16
CA ASP A 129 -8.82 10.33 -1.13
C ASP A 129 -9.22 10.97 -2.45
N ALA A 130 -10.08 10.28 -3.18
CA ALA A 130 -10.71 10.79 -4.39
C ALA A 130 -12.20 10.43 -4.34
N PRO A 131 -13.11 11.41 -4.58
CA PRO A 131 -14.54 11.14 -4.65
C PRO A 131 -14.86 10.00 -5.63
N LEU A 132 -15.82 9.15 -5.26
CA LEU A 132 -16.25 8.02 -6.10
C LEU A 132 -16.61 8.45 -7.53
N ALA A 133 -17.28 9.59 -7.69
CA ALA A 133 -17.64 10.13 -9.01
C ALA A 133 -16.40 10.41 -9.89
N ILE A 134 -15.31 10.92 -9.31
CA ILE A 134 -14.06 11.16 -10.04
C ILE A 134 -13.37 9.82 -10.37
N CYS A 135 -13.42 8.86 -9.45
CA CYS A 135 -12.91 7.51 -9.69
C CYS A 135 -13.65 6.80 -10.83
N GLU A 136 -14.98 6.92 -10.87
CA GLU A 136 -15.85 6.41 -11.94
C GLU A 136 -15.63 7.13 -13.28
N GLU A 137 -15.38 8.44 -13.26
CA GLU A 137 -15.05 9.20 -14.47
C GLU A 137 -13.71 8.75 -15.08
N ARG A 138 -12.70 8.53 -14.23
CA ARG A 138 -11.36 8.11 -14.67
C ARG A 138 -11.37 6.70 -15.26
N ASP A 139 -12.06 5.77 -14.60
CA ASP A 139 -12.19 4.33 -14.90
C ASP A 139 -11.16 3.74 -15.91
N PRO A 140 -9.85 3.79 -15.60
CA PRO A 140 -8.80 3.53 -16.59
C PRO A 140 -8.76 2.06 -17.05
N LYS A 141 -9.39 1.17 -16.27
CA LYS A 141 -9.47 -0.27 -16.53
C LYS A 141 -10.88 -0.72 -16.97
N GLY A 142 -11.83 0.21 -17.08
CA GLY A 142 -13.23 -0.12 -17.41
C GLY A 142 -13.96 -0.93 -16.32
N LEU A 143 -13.44 -0.95 -15.08
CA LEU A 143 -13.94 -1.79 -14.00
C LEU A 143 -15.22 -1.21 -13.40
N TYR A 144 -15.33 0.12 -13.29
CA TYR A 144 -16.55 0.76 -12.81
C TYR A 144 -17.71 0.54 -13.77
N LYS A 145 -17.48 0.67 -15.09
CA LYS A 145 -18.49 0.35 -16.11
C LYS A 145 -18.99 -1.09 -16.01
N LYS A 146 -18.08 -2.05 -15.88
CA LYS A 146 -18.43 -3.48 -15.72
C LYS A 146 -19.19 -3.76 -14.43
N ALA A 147 -18.79 -3.14 -13.32
CA ALA A 147 -19.51 -3.25 -12.04
C ALA A 147 -20.93 -2.67 -12.14
N ARG A 148 -21.10 -1.49 -12.75
CA ARG A 148 -22.42 -0.88 -12.99
C ARG A 148 -23.30 -1.72 -13.92
N ALA A 149 -22.70 -2.46 -14.86
CA ALA A 149 -23.40 -3.41 -15.72
C ALA A 149 -23.71 -4.76 -15.05
N GLY A 150 -23.25 -4.99 -13.80
CA GLY A 150 -23.45 -6.25 -13.09
C GLY A 150 -22.52 -7.39 -13.52
N GLU A 151 -21.51 -7.11 -14.36
CA GLU A 151 -20.53 -8.09 -14.83
C GLU A 151 -19.47 -8.42 -13.78
N ILE A 152 -19.25 -7.50 -12.83
CA ILE A 152 -18.36 -7.67 -11.68
C ILE A 152 -19.18 -7.43 -10.42
N THR A 153 -19.21 -8.41 -9.53
CA THR A 153 -19.85 -8.32 -8.22
C THR A 153 -18.82 -8.04 -7.11
N ASN A 154 -19.30 -7.55 -5.97
CA ASN A 154 -18.51 -7.18 -4.80
C ASN A 154 -17.46 -6.09 -5.09
N PHE A 155 -17.70 -5.20 -6.04
CA PHE A 155 -16.78 -4.13 -6.40
C PHE A 155 -16.77 -3.00 -5.36
N THR A 156 -15.58 -2.69 -4.84
CA THR A 156 -15.39 -1.70 -3.77
C THR A 156 -15.89 -0.31 -4.21
N GLY A 157 -16.79 0.28 -3.41
CA GLY A 157 -17.41 1.58 -3.65
C GLY A 157 -18.70 1.52 -4.47
N ILE A 158 -19.10 0.35 -4.98
CA ILE A 158 -20.37 0.15 -5.70
C ILE A 158 -21.29 -0.76 -4.90
N ASP A 159 -20.94 -2.04 -4.76
CA ASP A 159 -21.70 -3.08 -4.05
C ASP A 159 -20.87 -3.76 -2.93
N SER A 160 -19.64 -3.29 -2.69
CA SER A 160 -18.81 -3.61 -1.51
C SER A 160 -18.34 -2.33 -0.81
N ALA A 161 -18.25 -2.34 0.52
CA ALA A 161 -17.83 -1.18 1.30
C ALA A 161 -16.35 -0.81 1.10
N TYR A 162 -16.05 0.48 1.28
CA TYR A 162 -14.71 1.01 1.51
C TYR A 162 -14.72 1.80 2.82
N GLU A 163 -13.92 1.38 3.78
CA GLU A 163 -13.81 1.98 5.09
C GLU A 163 -12.60 2.93 5.10
N ALA A 164 -12.85 4.21 4.84
CA ALA A 164 -11.80 5.23 4.82
C ALA A 164 -11.01 5.24 6.15
N PRO A 165 -9.67 5.38 6.13
CA PRO A 165 -8.88 5.51 7.35
C PRO A 165 -9.34 6.69 8.20
N GLU A 166 -9.41 6.51 9.52
CA GLU A 166 -9.84 7.58 10.43
C GLU A 166 -8.65 8.45 10.86
N GLN A 167 -7.46 7.86 10.99
CA GLN A 167 -6.23 8.52 11.40
C GLN A 167 -5.04 8.04 10.54
N PRO A 168 -5.07 8.28 9.21
CA PRO A 168 -3.90 7.98 8.39
C PRO A 168 -2.74 8.91 8.76
N GLU A 169 -1.50 8.44 8.67
CA GLU A 169 -0.32 9.32 8.81
C GLU A 169 -0.30 10.41 7.75
N ILE A 170 -0.79 10.11 6.54
CA ILE A 170 -0.87 11.07 5.43
C ILE A 170 -2.23 10.96 4.73
N HIS A 171 -2.95 12.06 4.66
CA HIS A 171 -4.19 12.17 3.88
C HIS A 171 -3.94 13.04 2.65
N LEU A 172 -4.09 12.45 1.46
CA LEU A 172 -3.93 13.15 0.18
C LEU A 172 -5.27 13.28 -0.52
N LEU A 173 -5.73 14.51 -0.70
CA LEU A 173 -6.88 14.78 -1.55
C LEU A 173 -6.47 14.81 -3.02
N ASN A 174 -6.80 13.75 -3.77
CA ASN A 174 -6.60 13.62 -5.21
C ASN A 174 -7.89 13.95 -6.00
N ALA A 175 -8.32 15.20 -5.90
CA ALA A 175 -9.47 15.75 -6.63
C ALA A 175 -9.05 16.48 -7.93
N GLY A 176 -8.09 15.92 -8.69
CA GLY A 176 -7.62 16.51 -9.96
C GLY A 176 -6.31 17.30 -9.87
N LYS A 177 -5.60 17.25 -8.73
CA LYS A 177 -4.25 17.80 -8.60
C LYS A 177 -3.28 17.08 -9.57
N PRO A 178 -2.28 17.78 -10.14
CA PRO A 178 -1.21 17.15 -10.90
C PRO A 178 -0.43 16.13 -10.04
N VAL A 179 -0.02 15.01 -10.65
CA VAL A 179 0.74 13.95 -9.96
C VAL A 179 2.00 14.50 -9.30
N ALA A 180 2.76 15.36 -10.00
CA ALA A 180 3.98 15.95 -9.45
C ALA A 180 3.72 16.75 -8.16
N ALA A 181 2.62 17.50 -8.08
CA ALA A 181 2.27 18.25 -6.88
C ALA A 181 1.93 17.34 -5.70
N LEU A 182 1.19 16.24 -5.96
CA LEU A 182 0.86 15.24 -4.94
C LEU A 182 2.10 14.47 -4.45
N VAL A 183 3.07 14.21 -5.33
CA VAL A 183 4.34 13.57 -4.96
C VAL A 183 5.21 14.49 -4.09
N GLU A 184 5.27 15.78 -4.40
CA GLU A 184 5.95 16.75 -3.54
C GLU A 184 5.28 16.90 -2.16
N GLU A 185 3.94 16.89 -2.12
CA GLU A 185 3.15 16.88 -0.87
C GLU A 185 3.47 15.64 -0.04
N LEU A 186 3.51 14.46 -0.66
CA LEU A 186 3.94 13.19 -0.06
C LEU A 186 5.36 13.25 0.52
N LEU A 187 6.34 13.68 -0.28
CA LEU A 187 7.73 13.77 0.14
C LEU A 187 7.88 14.75 1.32
N THR A 188 7.16 15.86 1.28
CA THR A 188 7.15 16.85 2.37
C THR A 188 6.58 16.25 3.65
N ALA A 189 5.42 15.60 3.58
CA ALA A 189 4.79 14.95 4.74
C ALA A 189 5.68 13.83 5.32
N LEU A 190 6.30 13.01 4.46
CA LEU A 190 7.20 11.94 4.88
C LEU A 190 8.45 12.48 5.61
N ARG A 191 9.02 13.59 5.14
CA ARG A 191 10.15 14.26 5.82
C ARG A 191 9.72 14.88 7.15
N GLN A 192 8.58 15.56 7.19
CA GLN A 192 8.04 16.17 8.42
C GLN A 192 7.72 15.12 9.49
N GLY A 193 7.23 13.94 9.08
CA GLY A 193 7.01 12.80 9.96
C GLY A 193 8.27 12.00 10.33
N ASN A 194 9.46 12.45 9.91
CA ASN A 194 10.74 11.77 10.16
C ASN A 194 10.76 10.31 9.66
N TYR A 195 10.19 10.08 8.47
CA TYR A 195 10.18 8.78 7.79
C TYR A 195 11.26 8.64 6.71
N LEU A 196 11.83 9.75 6.21
CA LEU A 196 12.81 9.79 5.11
C LEU A 196 14.13 10.49 5.45
#